data_AF-A0A0F2NMV9-F1
#
_entry.id   AF-A0A0F2NMV9-F1
#
_cell.length_a   1.000
_cell.length_b   1.000
_cell.length_c   1.000
_cell.angle_alpha   90.00
_cell.angle_beta   90.00
_cell.angle_gamma   90.00
#
_symmetry.space_group_name_H-M   'P 1'
#
loop_
_entity.id
_entity.type
_entity.pdbx_description
1 polymer ?
#
loop_
_entity_poly.entity_id
_entity_poly.type
_entity_poly.pdbx_seq_one_letter_code
_entity_poly.pdbx_strand_id
1 'polypeptide(L)'
;MSAFEQIKSFAEDAILELESEVVDLEETIESYKLRIQNAQTQIQSLKRFLSPEENCPGNSALTNGALTGVVLEMLADLYPQQVHYKDLADLIIHKGNEIPGKQPEKAVLSCLSKLTRSGSAKSTGKGYYEAVDVS
;
A
#
# COMPACT_ATOMS: atom_id res chain seq x y z
N MET A 1 -16.43 -29.78 -41.49
CA MET A 1 -15.81 -29.25 -40.26
C MET A 1 -15.67 -30.41 -39.29
N SER A 2 -14.45 -30.74 -38.89
CA SER A 2 -14.18 -31.86 -37.96
C SER A 2 -14.42 -31.46 -36.51
N ALA A 3 -14.60 -32.43 -35.62
CA ALA A 3 -14.72 -32.18 -34.18
C ALA A 3 -13.50 -31.43 -33.62
N PHE A 4 -12.32 -31.68 -34.17
CA PHE A 4 -11.08 -30.97 -33.79
C PHE A 4 -11.13 -29.48 -34.18
N GLU A 5 -11.61 -29.17 -35.39
CA GLU A 5 -11.77 -27.77 -35.85
C GLU A 5 -12.82 -27.03 -35.03
N GLN A 6 -13.90 -27.69 -34.61
CA GLN A 6 -14.92 -27.09 -33.75
C GLN A 6 -14.37 -26.78 -32.35
N ILE A 7 -13.67 -27.74 -31.72
CA ILE A 7 -13.05 -27.53 -30.40
C ILE A 7 -12.05 -26.37 -30.47
N LYS A 8 -11.23 -26.32 -31.53
CA LYS A 8 -10.29 -25.24 -31.74
C LYS A 8 -10.99 -23.87 -31.84
N SER A 9 -12.05 -23.78 -32.66
CA SER A 9 -12.83 -22.54 -32.80
C SER A 9 -13.42 -22.08 -31.47
N PHE A 10 -14.04 -22.99 -30.70
CA PHE A 10 -14.60 -22.64 -29.39
C PHE A 10 -13.54 -22.18 -28.39
N ALA A 11 -12.36 -22.79 -28.42
CA ALA A 11 -11.27 -22.37 -27.55
C ALA A 11 -10.74 -20.99 -27.94
N GLU A 12 -10.61 -20.69 -29.23
CA GLU A 12 -10.22 -19.38 -29.73
C GLU A 12 -11.24 -18.30 -29.33
N ASP A 13 -12.53 -18.57 -29.49
CA ASP A 13 -13.60 -17.65 -29.09
C ASP A 13 -13.61 -17.39 -27.58
N ALA A 14 -13.44 -18.43 -26.76
CA ALA A 14 -13.39 -18.30 -25.30
C ALA A 14 -12.15 -17.53 -24.83
N ILE A 15 -11.01 -17.68 -25.50
CA ILE A 15 -9.80 -16.90 -25.20
C ILE A 15 -10.04 -15.42 -25.49
N LEU A 16 -10.65 -15.09 -26.64
CA LEU A 16 -10.95 -13.71 -27.00
C LEU A 16 -11.93 -13.05 -26.02
N GLU A 17 -12.93 -13.79 -25.55
CA GLU A 17 -13.88 -13.31 -24.54
C GLU A 17 -13.16 -12.98 -23.22
N LEU A 18 -12.28 -13.88 -22.74
CA LEU A 18 -11.49 -13.65 -21.54
C LEU A 18 -10.51 -12.48 -21.69
N GLU A 19 -9.85 -12.35 -22.84
CA GLU A 19 -8.96 -11.22 -23.12
C GLU A 19 -9.71 -9.88 -23.08
N SER A 20 -10.94 -9.84 -23.61
CA SER A 20 -11.81 -8.66 -23.54
C SER A 20 -12.20 -8.34 -22.10
N GLU A 21 -12.61 -9.33 -21.32
CA GLU A 21 -12.98 -9.13 -19.91
C GLU A 21 -11.80 -8.62 -19.07
N VAL A 22 -10.59 -9.12 -19.33
CA VAL A 22 -9.36 -8.64 -18.68
C VAL A 22 -9.14 -7.14 -18.95
N VAL A 23 -9.28 -6.70 -20.20
CA VAL A 23 -9.13 -5.28 -20.56
C VAL A 23 -10.17 -4.42 -19.84
N ASP A 24 -11.44 -4.83 -19.84
CA ASP A 24 -12.52 -4.10 -19.16
C ASP A 24 -12.28 -3.97 -17.64
N LEU A 25 -11.76 -5.02 -17.03
CA LEU A 25 -11.40 -5.01 -15.60
C LEU A 25 -10.21 -4.10 -15.33
N GLU A 26 -9.19 -4.10 -16.18
CA GLU A 26 -8.04 -3.20 -16.07
C GLU A 26 -8.47 -1.72 -16.15
N GLU A 27 -9.33 -1.36 -17.10
CA GLU A 27 -9.89 -0.01 -17.23
C GLU A 27 -10.70 0.39 -15.99
N THR A 28 -11.50 -0.55 -15.46
CA THR A 28 -12.30 -0.35 -14.26
C THR A 28 -11.40 -0.09 -13.04
N ILE A 29 -10.30 -0.82 -12.90
CA ILE A 29 -9.32 -0.63 -11.83
C ILE A 29 -8.68 0.77 -11.92
N GLU A 30 -8.26 1.21 -13.11
CA GLU A 30 -7.68 2.54 -13.30
C GLU A 30 -8.67 3.67 -12.96
N SER A 31 -9.95 3.50 -13.33
CA SER A 31 -11.02 4.41 -12.93
C SER A 31 -11.17 4.50 -11.40
N TYR A 32 -11.14 3.37 -10.70
CA TYR A 32 -11.21 3.36 -9.24
C TYR A 32 -9.98 4.02 -8.59
N LYS A 33 -8.77 3.78 -9.10
CA LYS A 33 -7.55 4.44 -8.62
C LYS A 33 -7.67 5.96 -8.71
N LEU A 34 -8.16 6.48 -9.84
CA LEU A 34 -8.35 7.92 -10.04
C LEU A 34 -9.39 8.48 -9.05
N ARG A 35 -10.51 7.77 -8.84
CA ARG A 35 -11.54 8.17 -7.87
C ARG A 35 -10.99 8.25 -6.44
N ILE A 36 -10.16 7.29 -6.05
CA ILE A 36 -9.50 7.28 -4.73
C ILE A 36 -8.57 8.48 -4.60
N GLN A 37 -7.73 8.77 -5.60
CA GLN A 37 -6.82 9.92 -5.58
C GLN A 37 -7.58 11.26 -5.47
N ASN A 38 -8.68 11.39 -6.21
CA ASN A 38 -9.55 12.56 -6.12
C ASN A 38 -10.17 12.72 -4.73
N ALA A 39 -10.71 11.63 -4.17
CA ALA A 39 -11.29 11.65 -2.83
C ALA A 39 -10.24 12.03 -1.77
N GLN A 40 -9.01 11.53 -1.89
CA GLN A 40 -7.90 11.89 -0.99
C GLN A 40 -7.54 13.37 -1.09
N THR A 41 -7.48 13.93 -2.30
CA THR A 41 -7.22 15.36 -2.52
C THR A 41 -8.31 16.23 -1.88
N GLN A 42 -9.58 15.80 -2.00
CA GLN A 42 -10.71 16.49 -1.37
C GLN A 42 -10.63 16.40 0.16
N ILE A 43 -10.33 15.23 0.72
CA ILE A 43 -10.14 15.06 2.17
C ILE A 43 -9.02 15.96 2.68
N GLN A 44 -7.88 16.03 1.99
CA GLN A 44 -6.77 16.91 2.39
C GLN A 44 -7.18 18.38 2.33
N SER A 45 -7.91 18.80 1.30
CA SER A 45 -8.42 20.17 1.18
C SER A 45 -9.40 20.51 2.30
N LEU A 46 -10.29 19.57 2.65
CA LEU A 46 -11.23 19.73 3.77
C LEU A 46 -10.51 19.79 5.12
N LYS A 47 -9.49 18.95 5.34
CA LYS A 47 -8.65 19.02 6.55
C LYS A 47 -8.00 20.40 6.70
N ARG A 48 -7.44 20.96 5.62
CA ARG A 48 -6.87 22.31 5.62
C ARG A 48 -7.92 23.39 5.91
N PHE A 49 -9.13 23.23 5.40
CA PHE A 49 -10.21 24.19 5.63
C PHE A 49 -10.71 24.15 7.08
N LEU A 50 -10.83 22.96 7.68
CA LEU A 50 -11.34 22.77 9.03
C LEU A 50 -10.30 23.07 10.13
N SER A 51 -9.01 23.00 9.81
CA SER A 51 -7.89 23.30 10.72
C SER A 51 -7.01 24.45 10.21
N PRO A 52 -7.50 25.70 10.16
CA PRO A 52 -6.71 26.83 9.67
C PRO A 52 -5.50 27.19 10.56
N GLU A 53 -5.41 26.65 11.78
CA GLU A 53 -4.30 26.90 12.71
C GLU A 53 -3.05 26.01 12.50
N GLU A 54 -3.05 25.07 11.55
CA GLU A 54 -1.81 24.39 11.11
C GLU A 54 -1.05 25.19 10.02
N ASN A 55 -1.31 26.49 9.90
CA ASN A 55 -0.51 27.41 9.08
C ASN A 55 0.74 27.90 9.83
N CYS A 56 1.54 26.98 10.37
CA CYS A 56 2.97 27.19 10.50
C CYS A 56 3.66 26.31 9.44
N PRO A 57 4.62 26.84 8.66
CA PRO A 57 5.45 26.02 7.79
C PRO A 57 6.34 25.15 8.68
N GLY A 58 5.79 24.01 9.09
CA GLY A 58 6.27 23.21 10.19
C GLY A 58 5.39 21.98 10.38
N ASN A 59 5.01 21.33 9.26
CA ASN A 59 4.58 19.95 9.24
C ASN A 59 5.54 19.14 10.12
N SER A 60 5.06 18.70 11.27
CA SER A 60 5.87 17.88 12.17
C SER A 60 5.91 16.47 11.59
N ALA A 61 6.83 16.26 10.64
CA ALA A 61 7.24 14.94 10.22
C ALA A 61 7.37 14.06 11.46
N LEU A 62 6.82 12.84 11.40
CA LEU A 62 6.86 11.92 12.53
C LEU A 62 8.28 11.88 13.09
N THR A 63 8.45 12.14 14.38
CA THR A 63 9.76 11.90 15.00
C THR A 63 10.12 10.42 14.78
N ASN A 64 11.40 10.09 14.66
CA ASN A 64 11.83 8.70 14.41
C ASN A 64 11.25 7.68 15.41
N GLY A 65 10.95 8.13 16.64
CA GLY A 65 10.24 7.34 17.65
C GLY A 65 8.76 7.10 17.30
N ALA A 66 8.03 8.16 16.94
CA ALA A 66 6.63 8.07 16.53
C ALA A 66 6.45 7.22 15.25
N LEU A 67 7.35 7.36 14.27
CA LEU A 67 7.35 6.52 13.06
C LEU A 67 7.53 5.04 13.39
N THR A 68 8.40 4.71 14.35
CA THR A 68 8.62 3.32 14.75
C THR A 68 7.35 2.71 15.37
N GLY A 69 6.61 3.48 16.18
CA GLY A 69 5.32 3.06 16.72
C GLY A 69 4.27 2.81 15.64
N VAL A 70 4.12 3.75 14.70
CA VAL A 70 3.19 3.61 13.56
C VAL A 70 3.53 2.41 12.69
N VAL A 71 4.81 2.18 12.39
CA VAL A 71 5.26 1.01 11.60
C VAL A 71 4.91 -0.30 12.32
N LEU A 72 5.06 -0.35 13.65
CA LEU A 72 4.73 -1.54 14.43
C LEU A 72 3.22 -1.79 14.49
N GLU A 73 2.42 -0.75 14.72
CA GLU A 73 0.95 -0.82 14.70
C GLU A 73 0.43 -1.31 13.34
N MET A 74 0.96 -0.76 12.25
CA MET A 74 0.59 -1.17 10.90
C MET A 74 0.98 -2.61 10.59
N LEU A 75 2.13 -3.09 11.09
CA LEU A 75 2.50 -4.49 10.96
C LEU A 75 1.58 -5.41 11.77
N ALA A 76 1.13 -4.98 12.94
CA ALA A 76 0.20 -5.74 13.78
C ALA A 76 -1.20 -5.82 13.15
N ASP A 77 -1.71 -4.71 12.59
CA ASP A 77 -2.97 -4.66 11.85
C ASP A 77 -3.01 -5.65 10.67
N LEU A 78 -1.84 -5.88 10.06
CA LEU A 78 -1.70 -6.76 8.90
C LEU A 78 -1.41 -8.22 9.29
N TYR A 79 -1.15 -8.54 10.56
CA TYR A 79 -0.84 -9.90 10.98
C TYR A 79 -1.99 -10.88 10.65
N PRO A 80 -1.72 -12.08 10.11
CA PRO A 80 -0.41 -12.72 9.89
C PRO A 80 0.22 -12.46 8.50
N GLN A 81 -0.25 -11.45 7.76
CA GLN A 81 0.22 -11.15 6.42
C GLN A 81 1.58 -10.44 6.44
N GLN A 82 2.48 -10.87 5.56
CA GLN A 82 3.73 -10.16 5.30
C GLN A 82 3.51 -8.96 4.36
N VAL A 83 4.23 -7.86 4.61
CA VAL A 83 4.14 -6.62 3.81
C VAL A 83 5.53 -6.17 3.37
N HIS A 84 5.63 -5.65 2.15
CA HIS A 84 6.87 -5.08 1.65
C HIS A 84 7.07 -3.67 2.21
N TYR A 85 8.32 -3.29 2.54
CA TYR A 85 8.60 -2.00 3.18
C TYR A 85 8.18 -0.77 2.37
N LYS A 86 8.11 -0.87 1.04
CA LYS A 86 7.63 0.21 0.17
C LYS A 86 6.12 0.39 0.31
N ASP A 87 5.39 -0.69 0.16
CA ASP A 87 3.94 -0.70 0.31
C ASP A 87 3.53 -0.24 1.71
N LEU A 88 4.32 -0.61 2.73
CA LEU A 88 4.11 -0.12 4.10
C LEU A 88 4.33 1.39 4.21
N ALA A 89 5.32 1.95 3.53
CA ALA A 89 5.54 3.40 3.48
C ALA A 89 4.36 4.11 2.79
N ASP A 90 3.89 3.56 1.67
CA ASP A 90 2.72 4.09 0.94
C ASP A 90 1.47 4.03 1.82
N LEU A 91 1.24 2.93 2.54
CA LEU A 91 0.11 2.77 3.47
C LEU A 91 0.16 3.79 4.61
N ILE A 92 1.34 4.05 5.18
CA ILE A 92 1.52 5.05 6.25
C ILE A 92 1.18 6.46 5.73
N ILE A 93 1.65 6.80 4.52
CA ILE A 93 1.34 8.06 3.85
C ILE A 93 -0.16 8.14 3.53
N HIS A 94 -0.77 7.05 3.06
CA HIS A 94 -2.21 6.96 2.77
C HIS A 94 -3.08 7.14 4.02
N LYS A 95 -2.65 6.67 5.20
CA LYS A 95 -3.31 6.96 6.48
C LYS A 95 -3.14 8.42 6.93
N GLY A 96 -2.39 9.24 6.18
CA GLY A 96 -2.22 10.68 6.43
C GLY A 96 -1.04 11.03 7.32
N ASN A 97 -0.09 10.10 7.53
CA ASN A 97 1.11 10.36 8.30
C ASN A 97 2.26 10.85 7.40
N GLU A 98 2.96 11.90 7.82
CA GLU A 98 4.14 12.39 7.10
C GLU A 98 5.41 11.69 7.62
N ILE A 99 6.07 10.95 6.74
CA ILE A 99 7.29 10.20 7.07
C ILE A 99 8.51 11.15 6.95
N PRO A 100 9.39 11.21 7.96
CA PRO A 100 10.56 12.08 7.93
C PRO A 100 11.55 11.72 6.82
N GLY A 101 12.02 12.76 6.11
CA GLY A 101 13.12 12.68 5.16
C GLY A 101 12.70 12.65 3.70
N LYS A 102 13.70 12.75 2.80
CA LYS A 102 13.49 12.78 1.34
C LYS A 102 13.18 11.41 0.72
N GLN A 103 13.33 10.33 1.50
CA GLN A 103 13.16 8.93 1.06
C GLN A 103 12.37 8.16 2.12
N PRO A 104 11.02 8.24 2.09
CA PRO A 104 10.13 7.64 3.08
C PRO A 104 10.37 6.14 3.28
N GLU A 105 10.64 5.42 2.19
CA GLU A 105 10.82 3.97 2.19
C GLU A 105 12.09 3.59 2.96
N LYS A 106 13.15 4.42 2.90
CA LYS A 106 14.37 4.18 3.68
C LYS A 106 14.17 4.43 5.17
N ALA A 107 13.34 5.42 5.53
CA ALA A 107 12.99 5.68 6.92
C ALA A 107 12.21 4.51 7.51
N VAL A 108 11.20 4.01 6.79
CA VAL A 108 10.43 2.82 7.16
C VAL A 108 11.32 1.59 7.24
N LEU A 109 12.19 1.36 6.26
CA LEU A 109 13.16 0.25 6.29
C LEU A 109 14.10 0.32 7.50
N SER A 110 14.52 1.52 7.90
CA SER A 110 15.34 1.72 9.10
C SER A 110 14.58 1.36 10.38
N CYS A 111 13.30 1.74 10.49
CA CYS A 111 12.42 1.35 11.59
C CYS A 111 12.22 -0.17 11.63
N LEU A 112 11.92 -0.80 10.49
CA LEU A 112 11.76 -2.25 10.37
C LEU A 112 13.03 -3.01 10.78
N SER A 113 14.21 -2.49 10.41
CA SER A 113 15.50 -3.05 10.83
C SER A 113 15.75 -2.92 12.34
N LYS A 114 15.21 -1.89 13.00
CA LYS A 114 15.25 -1.76 14.47
C LYS A 114 14.28 -2.73 15.13
N LEU A 115 13.05 -2.83 14.63
CA LEU A 115 12.02 -3.74 15.13
C LEU A 115 12.41 -5.21 14.99
N THR A 116 13.14 -5.55 13.91
CA THR A 116 13.70 -6.89 13.72
C THR A 116 14.77 -7.21 14.76
N ARG A 117 15.61 -6.23 15.11
CA ARG A 117 16.62 -6.39 16.17
C ARG A 117 16.02 -6.48 17.57
N SER A 118 14.88 -5.83 17.81
CA SER A 118 14.15 -5.93 19.09
C SER A 118 13.25 -7.16 19.19
N GLY A 119 13.12 -7.96 18.12
CA GLY A 119 12.25 -9.14 18.07
C GLY A 119 10.77 -8.83 17.92
N SER A 120 10.39 -7.58 17.61
CA SER A 120 8.99 -7.16 17.46
C SER A 120 8.46 -7.35 16.02
N ALA A 121 9.36 -7.53 15.06
CA ALA A 121 9.04 -7.85 13.67
C ALA A 121 10.02 -8.91 13.15
N LYS A 122 9.63 -9.63 12.12
CA LYS A 122 10.47 -10.64 11.47
C LYS A 122 10.60 -10.31 9.99
N SER A 123 11.83 -10.37 9.49
CA SER A 123 12.09 -10.27 8.05
C SER A 123 11.90 -11.63 7.41
N THR A 124 11.03 -11.70 6.40
CA THR A 124 10.77 -12.94 5.64
C THR A 124 11.61 -13.04 4.35
N GLY A 125 12.43 -12.02 4.08
CA GLY A 125 13.34 -11.94 2.93
C GLY A 125 12.86 -10.98 1.84
N LYS A 126 13.76 -10.57 0.94
CA LYS A 126 13.48 -9.68 -0.21
C LYS A 126 12.74 -8.37 0.13
N GLY A 127 12.89 -7.84 1.36
CA GLY A 127 12.23 -6.60 1.80
C GLY A 127 10.83 -6.79 2.40
N TYR A 128 10.39 -8.02 2.63
CA TYR A 128 9.13 -8.33 3.30
C TYR A 128 9.33 -8.49 4.81
N TYR A 129 8.33 -8.04 5.56
CA TYR A 129 8.30 -8.06 7.01
C TYR A 129 6.92 -8.51 7.50
N GLU A 130 6.91 -9.23 8.62
CA GLU A 130 5.70 -9.66 9.34
C GLU A 130 5.83 -9.26 10.81
N ALA A 131 4.70 -9.02 11.49
CA ALA A 131 4.70 -8.88 12.95
C ALA A 131 5.03 -10.25 13.60
N VAL A 132 5.72 -10.21 14.74
CA VAL A 132 5.93 -11.41 15.56
C VAL A 132 4.72 -11.58 16.47
N ASP A 133 4.13 -12.78 16.46
CA ASP A 133 3.03 -13.11 17.37
C ASP A 133 3.51 -13.00 18.81
N VAL A 134 2.91 -12.10 19.58
CA VAL A 134 3.17 -11.95 21.01
C VAL A 134 2.07 -12.73 21.72
N SER A 135 2.20 -14.06 21.69
CA SER A 135 1.33 -14.98 22.44
C SER A 135 1.54 -14.86 23.95
#